data_AF-A0A7S0ACW3-F1
#
_entry.id   AF-A0A7S0ACW3-F1
#
_cell.length_a   1.000
_cell.length_b   1.000
_cell.length_c   1.000
_cell.angle_alpha   90.00
_cell.angle_beta   90.00
_cell.angle_gamma   90.00
#
_symmetry.space_group_name_H-M   'P 1'
#
loop_
_entity.id
_entity.type
_entity.pdbx_description
1 polymer ?
#
loop_
_entity_poly.entity_id
_entity_poly.type
_entity_poly.pdbx_seq_one_letter_code
_entity_poly.pdbx_strand_id
1 'polypeptide(L)'
;ELIVHHDLKTGVVGVRLFKDGGWTFELIDDFVPCCSDGSLACGRTSLTAEVWIALLEKANAKIHGSYEAVQRSTEMETLEDLTSGAVRKLDRRELAAGQGVARVFEVRQRLGCLHMAARRR
;
A
#
# COMPACT_ATOMS: atom_id res chain seq x y z
N GLU A 1 -0.05 12.60 0.28
CA GLU A 1 -1.34 11.91 0.08
C GLU A 1 -1.26 11.06 -1.18
N LEU A 2 -1.87 9.87 -1.22
CA LEU A 2 -1.84 8.99 -2.41
C LEU A 2 -3.04 9.20 -3.32
N ILE A 3 -4.24 9.38 -2.75
CA ILE A 3 -5.40 9.85 -3.50
C ILE A 3 -5.24 11.37 -3.63
N VAL A 4 -5.01 11.85 -4.84
CA VAL A 4 -4.73 13.27 -5.11
C VAL A 4 -5.96 14.04 -5.57
N HIS A 5 -6.97 13.32 -6.07
CA HIS A 5 -8.24 13.90 -6.51
C HIS A 5 -9.35 12.85 -6.44
N HIS A 6 -10.58 13.27 -6.17
CA HIS A 6 -11.75 12.42 -6.31
C HIS A 6 -13.01 13.26 -6.57
N ASP A 7 -13.85 12.78 -7.47
CA ASP A 7 -15.22 13.27 -7.67
C ASP A 7 -16.18 12.08 -7.62
N LEU A 8 -16.89 11.94 -6.50
CA LEU A 8 -17.85 10.87 -6.27
C LEU A 8 -19.15 11.05 -7.06
N LYS A 9 -19.44 12.25 -7.59
CA LYS A 9 -20.62 12.45 -8.44
C LYS A 9 -20.42 11.83 -9.81
N THR A 10 -19.19 11.84 -10.30
CA THR A 10 -18.80 11.25 -11.59
C THR A 10 -18.12 9.89 -11.43
N GLY A 11 -17.82 9.47 -10.20
CA GLY A 11 -17.16 8.20 -9.89
C GLY A 11 -15.70 8.14 -10.33
N VAL A 12 -14.96 9.26 -10.30
CA VAL A 12 -13.57 9.33 -10.77
C VAL A 12 -12.62 9.60 -9.61
N VAL A 13 -11.54 8.83 -9.53
CA VAL A 13 -10.50 8.95 -8.49
C VAL A 13 -9.13 9.01 -9.15
N GLY A 14 -8.34 10.02 -8.78
CA GLY A 14 -6.94 10.17 -9.16
C GLY A 14 -6.04 9.70 -8.03
N VAL A 15 -5.18 8.73 -8.33
CA VAL A 15 -4.23 8.12 -7.40
C VAL A 15 -2.81 8.32 -7.93
N ARG A 16 -1.85 8.61 -7.05
CA ARG A 16 -0.43 8.57 -7.37
C ARG A 16 0.24 7.39 -6.69
N LEU A 17 1.09 6.69 -7.43
CA LEU A 17 1.89 5.56 -6.97
C LEU A 17 3.34 5.74 -7.44
N PHE A 18 4.30 5.14 -6.75
CA PHE A 18 5.72 5.26 -7.06
C PHE A 18 6.24 4.01 -7.76
N LYS A 19 6.29 4.02 -9.09
CA LYS A 19 6.68 2.86 -9.89
C LYS A 19 7.99 3.13 -10.62
N ASP A 20 8.89 2.15 -10.64
CA ASP A 20 10.15 2.18 -11.40
C ASP A 20 11.00 3.44 -11.18
N GLY A 21 10.99 3.96 -9.95
CA GLY A 21 11.77 5.14 -9.55
C GLY A 21 11.08 6.49 -9.80
N GLY A 22 9.81 6.51 -10.24
CA GLY A 22 9.06 7.73 -10.53
C GLY A 22 7.63 7.73 -10.00
N TRP A 23 7.09 8.92 -9.75
CA TRP A 23 5.67 9.09 -9.45
C TRP A 23 4.85 8.93 -10.73
N THR A 24 3.90 7.99 -10.70
CA THR A 24 2.93 7.71 -11.75
C THR A 24 1.53 8.08 -11.26
N PHE A 25 0.71 8.66 -12.14
CA PHE A 25 -0.65 9.10 -11.82
C PHE A 25 -1.66 8.23 -12.58
N GLU A 26 -2.54 7.58 -11.84
CA GLU A 26 -3.57 6.71 -12.36
C GLU A 26 -4.96 7.27 -12.08
N LEU A 27 -5.77 7.33 -13.14
CA LEU A 27 -7.21 7.57 -13.04
C LEU A 27 -7.92 6.23 -12.98
N ILE A 28 -8.75 6.05 -11.95
CA ILE A 28 -9.61 4.87 -11.76
C ILE A 28 -11.05 5.33 -11.53
N ASP A 29 -12.01 4.48 -11.87
CA ASP A 29 -13.39 4.64 -11.43
C ASP A 29 -13.57 4.16 -9.97
N ASP A 30 -14.72 4.43 -9.38
CA ASP A 30 -15.07 4.09 -7.99
C ASP A 30 -15.68 2.68 -7.80
N PHE A 31 -15.82 1.86 -8.86
CA PHE A 31 -16.22 0.47 -8.70
C PHE A 31 -15.09 -0.37 -8.11
N VAL A 32 -15.35 -1.03 -6.99
CA VAL A 32 -14.41 -1.94 -6.34
C VAL A 32 -14.99 -3.35 -6.26
N PRO A 33 -14.16 -4.41 -6.35
CA PRO A 33 -14.63 -5.78 -6.22
C PRO A 33 -15.26 -6.05 -4.86
N CYS A 34 -16.47 -6.61 -4.85
CA CYS A 34 -17.20 -7.00 -3.65
C CYS A 34 -17.56 -8.49 -3.67
N CYS A 35 -17.62 -9.10 -2.49
CA CYS A 35 -18.18 -10.42 -2.24
C CYS A 35 -19.71 -10.39 -2.41
N SER A 36 -20.32 -11.58 -2.49
CA SER A 36 -21.78 -11.73 -2.62
C SER A 36 -22.58 -11.15 -1.46
N ASP A 37 -21.97 -11.01 -0.28
CA ASP A 37 -22.54 -10.37 0.90
C ASP A 37 -22.40 -8.83 0.88
N GLY A 38 -21.86 -8.25 -0.20
CA GLY A 38 -21.63 -6.82 -0.35
C GLY A 38 -20.35 -6.31 0.34
N SER A 39 -19.59 -7.18 1.00
CA SER A 39 -18.33 -6.79 1.62
C SER A 39 -17.20 -6.65 0.60
N LEU A 40 -16.22 -5.77 0.84
CA LEU A 40 -15.09 -5.58 -0.08
C LEU A 40 -14.28 -6.89 -0.23
N ALA A 41 -14.05 -7.32 -1.46
CA ALA A 41 -13.27 -8.53 -1.74
C ALA A 41 -11.77 -8.32 -1.51
N CYS A 42 -11.32 -7.06 -1.53
CA CYS A 42 -9.94 -6.62 -1.36
C CYS A 42 -9.88 -5.32 -0.56
N GLY A 43 -8.72 -4.93 -0.04
CA GLY A 43 -8.55 -3.67 0.70
C GLY A 43 -9.48 -3.50 1.90
N ARG A 44 -9.70 -4.57 2.68
CA ARG A 44 -10.62 -4.54 3.85
C ARG A 44 -9.96 -3.83 5.02
N THR A 45 -10.67 -2.89 5.63
CA THR A 45 -10.29 -2.29 6.92
C THR A 45 -11.18 -2.86 8.03
N SER A 46 -10.81 -2.63 9.29
CA SER A 46 -11.67 -2.97 10.44
C SER A 46 -12.95 -2.12 10.48
N LEU A 47 -12.99 -1.03 9.71
CA LEU A 47 -14.13 -0.13 9.57
C LEU A 47 -14.79 -0.40 8.22
N THR A 48 -16.03 -0.91 8.24
CA THR A 48 -16.78 -1.30 7.04
C THR A 48 -17.08 -0.16 6.07
N ALA A 49 -16.92 1.10 6.48
CA ALA A 49 -17.21 2.29 5.67
C ALA A 49 -15.99 2.86 4.93
N GLU A 50 -14.80 2.28 5.09
CA GLU A 50 -13.58 2.80 4.48
C GLU A 50 -13.26 2.08 3.17
N VAL A 51 -13.43 2.77 2.04
CA VAL A 51 -13.13 2.23 0.70
C VAL A 51 -11.77 2.66 0.16
N TRP A 52 -11.07 3.56 0.85
CA TRP A 52 -9.83 4.16 0.35
C TRP A 52 -8.72 3.12 0.14
N ILE A 53 -8.63 2.08 0.97
CA ILE A 53 -7.67 0.99 0.77
C ILE A 53 -8.00 0.20 -0.50
N ALA A 54 -9.28 -0.12 -0.72
CA ALA A 54 -9.71 -0.82 -1.94
C ALA A 54 -9.44 -0.01 -3.21
N LEU A 55 -9.60 1.32 -3.17
CA LEU A 55 -9.25 2.22 -4.28
C LEU A 55 -7.73 2.23 -4.54
N LEU A 56 -6.91 2.27 -3.49
CA LEU A 56 -5.44 2.18 -3.65
C LEU A 56 -5.02 0.82 -4.21
N GLU A 57 -5.62 -0.27 -3.73
CA GLU A 57 -5.35 -1.61 -4.24
C GLU A 57 -5.78 -1.74 -5.71
N LYS A 58 -6.91 -1.13 -6.10
CA LYS A 58 -7.34 -1.05 -7.50
C LYS A 58 -6.35 -0.28 -8.37
N ALA A 59 -5.88 0.89 -7.92
CA ALA A 59 -4.87 1.66 -8.65
C ALA A 59 -3.58 0.84 -8.81
N ASN A 60 -3.17 0.13 -7.77
CA ASN A 60 -2.01 -0.76 -7.82
C ASN A 60 -2.24 -1.90 -8.83
N ALA A 61 -3.41 -2.55 -8.77
CA ALA A 61 -3.79 -3.59 -9.72
C ALA A 61 -3.77 -3.10 -11.18
N LYS A 62 -4.16 -1.85 -11.42
CA LYS A 62 -4.09 -1.25 -12.75
C LYS A 62 -2.65 -1.09 -13.24
N ILE A 63 -1.74 -0.58 -12.42
CA ILE A 63 -0.31 -0.43 -12.78
C ILE A 63 0.34 -1.80 -13.02
N HIS A 64 -0.01 -2.80 -12.21
CA HIS A 64 0.51 -4.16 -12.33
C HIS A 64 -0.23 -5.00 -13.39
N GLY A 65 -1.30 -4.48 -14.00
CA GLY A 65 -2.06 -5.08 -15.08
C GLY A 65 -3.26 -5.94 -14.66
N SER A 66 -3.29 -6.47 -13.43
CA SER A 66 -4.47 -7.13 -12.87
C SER A 66 -4.39 -7.26 -11.34
N TYR A 67 -5.52 -7.57 -10.70
CA TYR A 67 -5.55 -7.95 -9.28
C TYR A 67 -4.72 -9.22 -9.01
N GLU A 68 -4.66 -10.16 -9.95
CA GLU A 68 -3.85 -11.37 -9.82
C GLU A 68 -2.35 -11.04 -9.85
N ALA A 69 -1.94 -10.07 -10.66
CA ALA A 69 -0.55 -9.61 -10.70
C ALA A 69 -0.11 -9.04 -9.34
N VAL A 70 -0.99 -8.30 -8.66
CA VAL A 70 -0.73 -7.79 -7.29
C VAL A 70 -0.57 -8.94 -6.31
N GLN A 71 -1.38 -10.01 -6.39
CA GLN A 71 -1.24 -11.18 -5.51
C GLN A 71 0.09 -11.92 -5.71
N ARG A 72 0.70 -11.81 -6.90
CA ARG A 72 2.01 -12.39 -7.20
C ARG A 72 3.17 -11.48 -6.79
N SER A 73 2.91 -10.20 -6.51
CA SER A 73 3.91 -9.26 -6.01
C SER A 73 4.24 -9.50 -4.55
N THR A 74 5.45 -9.12 -4.14
CA THR A 74 5.86 -9.20 -2.74
C THR A 74 5.28 -8.04 -1.92
N GLU A 75 5.12 -8.23 -0.61
CA GLU A 75 4.63 -7.13 0.25
C GLU A 75 5.61 -5.94 0.27
N MET A 76 6.89 -6.20 -0.02
CA MET A 76 7.92 -5.14 -0.10
C MET A 76 7.72 -4.29 -1.35
N GLU A 77 7.53 -4.90 -2.52
CA GLU A 77 7.27 -4.16 -3.78
C GLU A 77 6.01 -3.29 -3.65
N THR A 78 4.92 -3.85 -3.13
CA THR A 78 3.69 -3.06 -2.92
C THR A 78 3.92 -1.90 -1.95
N LEU A 79 4.72 -2.09 -0.90
CA LEU A 79 5.04 -1.01 0.04
C LEU A 79 5.96 0.04 -0.58
N GLU A 80 6.87 -0.33 -1.48
CA GLU A 80 7.70 0.61 -2.24
C GLU A 80 6.82 1.45 -3.17
N ASP A 81 5.88 0.81 -3.88
CA ASP A 81 4.91 1.48 -4.75
C ASP A 81 4.04 2.50 -3.99
N LEU A 82 3.68 2.20 -2.74
CA LEU A 82 2.83 3.07 -1.92
C LEU A 82 3.61 4.15 -1.15
N THR A 83 4.89 3.92 -0.83
CA THR A 83 5.64 4.81 0.09
C THR A 83 6.79 5.55 -0.56
N SER A 84 7.16 5.22 -1.81
CA SER A 84 8.33 5.74 -2.53
C SER A 84 9.68 5.53 -1.82
N GLY A 85 9.71 4.72 -0.75
CA GLY A 85 10.89 4.52 0.09
C GLY A 85 11.33 3.07 0.09
N ALA A 86 12.63 2.84 0.27
CA ALA A 86 13.19 1.49 0.34
C ALA A 86 12.61 0.69 1.50
N VAL A 87 12.06 -0.49 1.21
CA VAL A 87 11.43 -1.35 2.22
C VAL A 87 12.40 -2.43 2.68
N ARG A 88 12.36 -2.76 3.98
CA ARG A 88 13.14 -3.87 4.53
C ARG A 88 12.30 -4.67 5.50
N LYS A 89 12.29 -5.99 5.32
CA LYS A 89 11.73 -6.93 6.30
C LYS A 89 12.71 -7.14 7.45
N LEU A 90 12.22 -7.06 8.68
CA LEU A 90 12.96 -7.46 9.88
C LEU A 90 12.45 -8.80 10.37
N ASP A 91 13.36 -9.74 10.59
CA ASP A 91 13.02 -10.99 11.25
C ASP A 91 13.07 -10.85 12.77
N ARG A 92 12.16 -11.55 13.45
CA ARG A 92 12.08 -11.56 14.91
C ARG A 92 13.37 -12.04 15.58
N ARG A 93 14.17 -12.87 14.90
CA ARG A 93 15.46 -13.34 15.40
C ARG A 93 16.51 -12.24 15.41
N GLU A 94 16.53 -11.38 14.39
CA GLU A 94 17.41 -10.20 14.33
C GLU A 94 17.11 -9.23 15.46
N LEU A 95 15.81 -9.08 15.77
CA LEU A 95 15.32 -8.27 16.89
C LEU A 95 15.74 -8.82 18.26
N ALA A 96 15.80 -10.14 18.41
CA ALA A 96 16.23 -10.81 19.64
C ALA A 96 17.76 -10.84 19.81
N ALA A 97 18.51 -10.81 18.71
CA ALA A 97 19.98 -10.90 18.69
C ALA A 97 20.72 -9.58 19.00
N GLY A 98 20.05 -8.60 19.61
CA GLY A 98 20.69 -7.38 20.13
C GLY A 98 20.81 -6.20 19.15
N GLN A 99 20.33 -6.33 17.91
CA GLN A 99 19.97 -5.14 17.12
C GLN A 99 18.57 -4.69 17.55
N GLY A 100 18.50 -3.93 18.64
CA GLY A 100 17.23 -3.41 19.13
C GLY A 100 16.50 -2.63 18.04
N VAL A 101 15.16 -2.72 18.00
CA VAL A 101 14.31 -1.98 17.05
C VAL A 101 14.71 -0.50 17.00
N ALA A 102 15.06 0.07 18.16
CA ALA A 102 15.54 1.44 18.33
C ALA A 102 16.74 1.79 17.44
N ARG A 103 17.74 0.89 17.30
CA ARG A 103 18.91 1.13 16.44
C ARG A 103 18.52 1.16 14.97
N VAL A 104 17.64 0.24 14.56
CA VAL A 104 17.14 0.20 13.19
C VAL A 104 16.33 1.45 12.87
N PHE A 105 15.51 1.92 13.81
CA PHE A 105 14.81 3.19 13.69
C PHE A 105 15.77 4.37 13.58
N GLU A 106 16.79 4.45 14.43
CA GLU A 106 17.71 5.58 14.42
C GLU A 106 18.48 5.68 13.10
N VAL A 107 18.96 4.55 12.58
CA VAL A 107 19.61 4.50 11.25
C VAL A 107 18.63 4.93 10.15
N ARG A 108 17.38 4.43 10.18
CA ARG A 108 16.38 4.77 9.17
C ARG A 108 15.92 6.23 9.25
N GLN A 109 15.81 6.78 10.46
CA GLN A 109 15.50 8.19 10.67
C GLN A 109 16.58 9.09 10.08
N ARG A 110 17.86 8.73 10.22
CA ARG A 110 18.99 9.46 9.58
C ARG A 110 18.93 9.41 8.05
N LEU A 111 18.40 8.33 7.49
CA LEU A 111 18.20 8.15 6.05
C LEU A 111 16.88 8.76 5.53
N GLY A 112 16.07 9.38 6.39
CA GLY A 112 14.76 9.93 6.03
C GLY A 112 13.65 8.90 5.85
N CYS A 113 13.90 7.63 6.21
CA CYS A 113 12.94 6.53 6.10
C CYS A 113 12.07 6.45 7.37
N LEU A 114 10.90 7.11 7.38
CA LEU A 114 10.05 7.25 8.57
C LEU A 114 8.88 6.25 8.66
N HIS A 115 8.64 5.47 7.60
CA HIS A 115 7.48 4.57 7.53
C HIS A 115 7.82 3.17 8.07
N MET A 116 6.96 2.63 8.92
CA MET A 116 7.00 1.26 9.42
C MET A 116 5.63 0.58 9.24
N ALA A 117 5.64 -0.64 8.72
CA ALA A 117 4.50 -1.54 8.75
C ALA A 117 4.85 -2.77 9.59
N ALA A 118 3.94 -3.18 10.48
CA ALA A 118 4.10 -4.37 11.30
C ALA A 118 2.91 -5.31 11.10
N ARG A 119 3.20 -6.58 10.79
CA ARG A 119 2.18 -7.62 10.67
C ARG A 119 2.04 -8.36 12.00
N ARG A 120 0.89 -8.25 12.66
CA ARG A 120 0.52 -9.19 13.74
C ARG A 120 0.02 -10.49 13.10
N ARG A 121 0.53 -11.63 13.57
CA ARG A 121 -0.08 -12.95 13.32
C ARG A 121 -1.13 -13.21 14.38
#